data_AF-A0A7C7CZC6-F1
#
_entry.id   AF-A0A7C7CZC6-F1
#
_cell.length_a   1.000
_cell.length_b   1.000
_cell.length_c   1.000
_cell.angle_alpha   90.00
_cell.angle_beta   90.00
_cell.angle_gamma   90.00
#
_symmetry.space_group_name_H-M   'P 1'
#
loop_
_entity.id
_entity.type
_entity.pdbx_description
1 polymer ?
#
loop_
_entity_poly.entity_id
_entity_poly.type
_entity_poly.pdbx_seq_one_letter_code
_entity_poly.pdbx_strand_id
1 'polypeptide(L)'
;MINIKIPYSTVYRELTIESRRIKAILNTRANEYEVERHTQEHIVQKAFENPINSESLGYMAKDAGKVLIITSDHTRPVPSKITMPLLLDEIRSMNPDVEIKILIATGFHRLTTIEEMINKFGRELVEKEEIINHDSRDMKNMVFKGILPSGGELWLNSLVDWADLVVSEGFIEPHFFAGFSGGRKSILPGIASEKTVLANHCSTFIASSYARTGNLHK
;
A
#
# COMPACT_ATOMS: atom_id res chain seq x y z
N MET A 1 -10.75 -36.55 -16.67
CA MET A 1 -10.26 -35.23 -17.13
C MET A 1 -10.72 -34.20 -16.12
N ILE A 2 -9.88 -33.23 -15.78
CA ILE A 2 -10.21 -32.08 -14.94
C ILE A 2 -9.95 -30.82 -15.76
N ASN A 3 -10.89 -29.88 -15.76
CA ASN A 3 -10.71 -28.58 -16.39
C ASN A 3 -10.30 -27.56 -15.33
N ILE A 4 -9.21 -26.83 -15.55
CA ILE A 4 -8.65 -25.83 -14.65
C ILE A 4 -8.63 -24.47 -15.36
N LYS A 5 -9.16 -23.44 -14.70
CA LYS A 5 -9.09 -22.05 -15.19
C LYS A 5 -7.84 -21.37 -14.64
N ILE A 6 -7.00 -20.86 -15.52
CA ILE A 6 -5.78 -20.12 -15.17
C ILE A 6 -5.95 -18.65 -15.57
N PRO A 7 -5.83 -17.70 -14.63
CA PRO A 7 -5.81 -16.28 -14.96
C PRO A 7 -4.70 -15.95 -15.96
N TYR A 8 -5.03 -15.21 -17.02
CA TYR A 8 -4.09 -14.78 -18.05
C TYR A 8 -4.47 -13.39 -18.56
N SER A 9 -3.80 -12.36 -18.01
CA SER A 9 -4.17 -10.95 -18.24
C SER A 9 -5.63 -10.70 -17.83
N THR A 10 -6.46 -10.20 -18.74
CA THR A 10 -7.89 -9.88 -18.52
C THR A 10 -8.84 -11.06 -18.76
N VAL A 11 -8.31 -12.23 -19.10
CA VAL A 11 -9.12 -13.43 -19.42
C VAL A 11 -8.65 -14.65 -18.63
N TYR A 12 -9.37 -15.76 -18.75
CA TYR A 12 -8.94 -17.07 -18.27
C TYR A 12 -8.57 -17.97 -19.44
N ARG A 13 -7.54 -18.80 -19.25
CA ARG A 13 -7.26 -19.94 -20.13
C ARG A 13 -7.74 -21.22 -19.45
N GLU A 14 -8.40 -22.06 -20.22
CA GLU A 14 -8.84 -23.38 -19.77
C GLU A 14 -7.79 -24.43 -20.11
N LEU A 15 -7.48 -25.28 -19.14
CA LEU A 15 -6.52 -26.37 -19.28
C LEU A 15 -7.19 -27.67 -18.85
N THR A 16 -7.30 -28.60 -19.79
CA THR A 16 -7.85 -29.93 -19.52
C THR A 16 -6.72 -30.94 -19.30
N ILE A 17 -6.65 -31.51 -18.10
CA ILE A 17 -5.61 -32.48 -17.71
C ILE A 17 -6.26 -33.79 -17.29
N GLU A 18 -5.65 -34.93 -17.63
CA GLU A 18 -6.05 -36.22 -17.10
C GLU A 18 -5.91 -36.25 -15.57
N SER A 19 -6.95 -36.66 -14.85
CA SER A 19 -6.99 -36.61 -13.38
C SER A 19 -5.80 -37.37 -12.73
N ARG A 20 -5.34 -38.46 -13.36
CA ARG A 20 -4.17 -39.23 -12.89
C ARG A 20 -2.83 -38.48 -12.92
N ARG A 21 -2.75 -37.35 -13.65
CA ARG A 21 -1.56 -36.49 -13.74
C ARG A 21 -1.56 -35.38 -12.70
N ILE A 22 -2.66 -35.20 -11.97
CA ILE A 22 -2.81 -34.14 -10.97
C ILE A 22 -2.54 -34.73 -9.59
N LYS A 23 -1.50 -34.21 -8.91
CA LYS A 23 -1.23 -34.54 -7.51
C LYS A 23 -2.13 -33.74 -6.56
N ALA A 24 -2.27 -32.44 -6.81
CA ALA A 24 -3.10 -31.52 -6.03
C ALA A 24 -3.38 -30.24 -6.83
N ILE A 25 -4.45 -29.51 -6.46
CA ILE A 25 -4.74 -28.15 -6.89
C ILE A 25 -4.66 -27.26 -5.64
N LEU A 26 -3.75 -26.29 -5.64
CA LEU A 26 -3.53 -25.39 -4.50
C LEU A 26 -4.25 -24.06 -4.77
N ASN A 27 -5.26 -23.75 -3.98
CA ASN A 27 -6.04 -22.51 -4.05
C ASN A 27 -6.05 -21.78 -2.71
N THR A 28 -6.32 -20.48 -2.73
CA THR A 28 -6.54 -19.69 -1.51
C THR A 28 -7.99 -19.72 -1.09
N ARG A 29 -8.24 -19.85 0.22
CA ARG A 29 -9.58 -19.69 0.81
C ARG A 29 -10.08 -18.25 0.74
N ALA A 30 -9.20 -17.28 0.48
CA ALA A 30 -9.60 -15.88 0.33
C ALA A 30 -10.56 -15.66 -0.86
N ASN A 31 -10.47 -16.50 -1.89
CA ASN A 31 -11.38 -16.43 -3.06
C ASN A 31 -12.78 -16.96 -2.74
N GLU A 32 -12.92 -17.72 -1.66
CA GLU A 32 -14.16 -18.33 -1.20
C GLU A 32 -14.73 -17.57 0.01
N TYR A 33 -14.08 -16.49 0.44
CA TYR A 33 -14.51 -15.70 1.58
C TYR A 33 -15.74 -14.88 1.20
N GLU A 34 -16.89 -15.28 1.73
CA GLU A 34 -18.10 -14.48 1.69
C GLU A 34 -18.04 -13.47 2.84
N VAL A 35 -17.97 -12.19 2.48
CA VAL A 35 -18.19 -11.13 3.45
C VAL A 35 -19.66 -11.22 3.88
N GLU A 36 -19.93 -11.21 5.19
CA GLU A 36 -21.29 -10.99 5.73
C GLU A 36 -21.92 -9.74 5.07
N ARG A 37 -23.26 -9.60 5.09
CA ARG A 37 -24.08 -8.59 4.36
C ARG A 37 -23.73 -7.11 4.63
N HIS A 38 -22.49 -6.72 4.43
CA HIS A 38 -21.86 -5.46 4.73
C HIS A 38 -21.23 -4.96 3.44
N THR A 39 -21.41 -3.68 3.14
CA THR A 39 -20.75 -3.05 2.00
C THR A 39 -19.26 -2.88 2.30
N GLN A 40 -18.46 -2.61 1.26
CA GLN A 40 -17.03 -2.37 1.43
C GLN A 40 -16.78 -1.14 2.34
N GLU A 41 -17.61 -0.11 2.19
CA GLU A 41 -17.59 1.10 3.02
C GLU A 41 -17.81 0.77 4.49
N HIS A 42 -18.83 -0.05 4.79
CA HIS A 42 -19.16 -0.44 6.17
C HIS A 42 -18.02 -1.19 6.86
N ILE A 43 -17.31 -2.06 6.11
CA ILE A 43 -16.14 -2.79 6.65
C ILE A 43 -15.01 -1.82 6.99
N VAL A 44 -14.75 -0.85 6.12
CA VAL A 44 -13.70 0.16 6.31
C VAL A 44 -14.06 1.09 7.48
N GLN A 45 -15.31 1.55 7.56
CA GLN A 45 -15.79 2.38 8.69
C GLN A 45 -15.65 1.65 10.03
N LYS A 46 -16.08 0.39 10.11
CA LYS A 46 -15.88 -0.42 11.32
C LYS A 46 -14.41 -0.54 11.73
N ALA A 47 -13.49 -0.56 10.78
CA ALA A 47 -12.05 -0.60 11.07
C ALA A 47 -11.54 0.72 11.66
N PHE A 48 -12.05 1.87 11.20
CA PHE A 48 -11.73 3.18 11.80
C PHE A 48 -12.31 3.33 13.21
N GLU A 49 -13.52 2.82 13.45
CA GLU A 49 -14.17 2.83 14.77
C GLU A 49 -13.46 1.95 15.81
N ASN A 50 -12.70 0.94 15.37
CA ASN A 50 -12.06 -0.05 16.23
C ASN A 50 -10.55 -0.16 15.93
N PRO A 51 -9.77 0.91 16.19
CA PRO A 51 -8.34 0.92 15.93
C PRO A 51 -7.61 -0.14 16.77
N ILE A 52 -6.59 -0.77 16.18
CA ILE A 52 -5.78 -1.79 16.84
C ILE A 52 -4.52 -1.12 17.40
N ASN A 53 -4.39 -1.12 18.73
CA ASN A 53 -3.21 -0.61 19.46
C ASN A 53 -2.86 0.87 19.17
N SER A 54 -3.85 1.70 18.88
CA SER A 54 -3.70 3.16 18.75
C SER A 54 -4.96 3.89 19.18
N GLU A 55 -4.87 5.21 19.30
CA GLU A 55 -6.05 6.07 19.34
C GLU A 55 -6.75 6.08 17.97
N SER A 56 -7.98 6.60 17.92
CA SER A 56 -8.70 6.78 16.66
C SER A 56 -8.00 7.81 15.78
N LEU A 57 -8.19 7.70 14.47
CA LEU A 57 -7.55 8.59 13.51
C LEU A 57 -8.04 10.04 13.67
N GLY A 58 -9.33 10.27 13.89
CA GLY A 58 -9.84 11.60 14.20
C GLY A 58 -9.17 12.23 15.44
N TYR A 59 -8.90 11.44 16.49
CA TYR A 59 -8.24 11.95 17.69
C TYR A 59 -6.77 12.29 17.44
N MET A 60 -6.03 11.44 16.73
CA MET A 60 -4.65 11.71 16.34
C MET A 60 -4.53 12.94 15.42
N ALA A 61 -5.52 13.19 14.57
CA ALA A 61 -5.52 14.31 13.63
C ALA A 61 -6.02 15.63 14.23
N LYS A 62 -6.67 15.59 15.41
CA LYS A 62 -7.36 16.74 16.02
C LYS A 62 -6.48 17.99 16.13
N ASP A 63 -5.22 17.82 16.54
CA ASP A 63 -4.29 18.94 16.79
C ASP A 63 -3.19 19.03 15.71
N ALA A 64 -3.26 18.23 14.64
CA ALA A 64 -2.31 18.28 13.53
C ALA A 64 -2.66 19.45 12.60
N GLY A 65 -1.67 20.30 12.26
CA GLY A 65 -1.86 21.32 11.23
C GLY A 65 -1.79 20.72 9.82
N LYS A 66 -0.93 19.70 9.65
CA LYS A 66 -0.63 19.07 8.37
C LYS A 66 -0.64 17.55 8.47
N VAL A 67 -1.40 16.90 7.59
CA VAL A 67 -1.46 15.45 7.50
C VAL A 67 -0.97 14.98 6.13
N LEU A 68 -0.03 14.04 6.13
CA LEU A 68 0.41 13.33 4.93
C LEU A 68 -0.24 11.95 4.90
N ILE A 69 -1.04 11.69 3.85
CA ILE A 69 -1.60 10.36 3.59
C ILE A 69 -0.76 9.68 2.51
N ILE A 70 -0.18 8.53 2.82
CA ILE A 70 0.54 7.71 1.86
C ILE A 70 -0.40 6.66 1.28
N THR A 71 -0.54 6.63 -0.05
CA THR A 71 -1.37 5.65 -0.77
C THR A 71 -0.53 4.82 -1.74
N SER A 72 -0.95 3.59 -2.03
CA SER A 72 -0.27 2.73 -3.00
C SER A 72 -0.44 3.23 -4.44
N ASP A 73 0.50 2.91 -5.33
CA ASP A 73 0.43 3.35 -6.73
C ASP A 73 -0.57 2.57 -7.61
N HIS A 74 -0.51 2.83 -8.93
CA HIS A 74 -1.30 2.20 -9.98
C HIS A 74 -1.07 0.69 -10.13
N THR A 75 0.01 0.13 -9.57
CA THR A 75 0.33 -1.30 -9.68
C THR A 75 -0.32 -2.13 -8.57
N ARG A 76 -1.07 -1.49 -7.66
CA ARG A 76 -1.71 -2.14 -6.50
C ARG A 76 -3.22 -2.03 -6.56
N PRO A 77 -3.96 -3.13 -6.30
CA PRO A 77 -5.42 -3.17 -6.33
C PRO A 77 -6.05 -2.63 -5.03
N VAL A 78 -5.46 -1.60 -4.42
CA VAL A 78 -6.08 -0.92 -3.27
C VAL A 78 -7.34 -0.19 -3.77
N PRO A 79 -8.53 -0.42 -3.18
CA PRO A 79 -9.78 0.18 -3.64
C PRO A 79 -9.90 1.63 -3.14
N SER A 80 -8.97 2.50 -3.53
CA SER A 80 -8.85 3.87 -3.01
C SER A 80 -10.04 4.78 -3.33
N LYS A 81 -10.90 4.43 -4.31
CA LYS A 81 -12.22 5.07 -4.50
C LYS A 81 -13.14 4.94 -3.27
N ILE A 82 -12.91 3.92 -2.45
CA ILE A 82 -13.70 3.59 -1.26
C ILE A 82 -12.96 4.05 -0.02
N THR A 83 -11.68 3.65 0.12
CA THR A 83 -10.93 3.92 1.36
C THR A 83 -10.52 5.37 1.51
N MET A 84 -10.15 6.08 0.42
CA MET A 84 -9.64 7.44 0.53
C MET A 84 -10.70 8.45 0.98
N PRO A 85 -11.94 8.48 0.43
CA PRO A 85 -12.98 9.38 0.94
C PRO A 85 -13.26 9.15 2.43
N LEU A 86 -13.38 7.90 2.87
CA LEU A 86 -13.64 7.56 4.27
C LEU A 86 -12.48 7.97 5.19
N LEU A 87 -11.23 7.85 4.72
CA LEU A 87 -10.05 8.26 5.46
C LEU A 87 -9.95 9.80 5.59
N LEU A 88 -10.31 10.52 4.53
CA LEU A 88 -10.40 11.98 4.54
C LEU A 88 -11.51 12.46 5.49
N ASP A 89 -12.68 11.81 5.45
CA ASP A 89 -13.80 12.12 6.34
C ASP A 89 -13.44 11.86 7.81
N GLU A 90 -12.79 10.74 8.12
CA GLU A 90 -12.34 10.41 9.47
C GLU A 90 -11.36 11.45 10.02
N ILE A 91 -10.38 11.88 9.21
CA ILE A 91 -9.42 12.94 9.58
C ILE A 91 -10.14 14.27 9.82
N ARG A 92 -11.01 14.67 8.88
CA ARG A 92 -11.71 15.97 8.93
C ARG A 92 -12.83 16.01 9.96
N SER A 93 -13.28 14.87 10.47
CA SER A 93 -14.36 14.77 11.48
C SER A 93 -14.07 15.56 12.76
N MET A 94 -12.80 15.63 13.16
CA MET A 94 -12.34 16.36 14.35
C MET A 94 -11.45 17.56 14.01
N ASN A 95 -11.02 17.69 12.75
CA ASN A 95 -10.19 18.80 12.28
C ASN A 95 -10.52 19.18 10.83
N PRO A 96 -11.63 19.92 10.59
CA PRO A 96 -12.11 20.23 9.24
C PRO A 96 -11.14 21.08 8.40
N ASP A 97 -10.29 21.87 9.06
CA ASP A 97 -9.39 22.85 8.42
C ASP A 97 -7.97 22.30 8.18
N VAL A 98 -7.73 21.01 8.46
CA VAL A 98 -6.41 20.39 8.32
C VAL A 98 -5.90 20.41 6.89
N GLU A 99 -4.64 20.78 6.70
CA GLU A 99 -3.98 20.72 5.39
C GLU A 99 -3.59 19.26 5.10
N ILE A 100 -4.12 18.69 4.02
CA ILE A 100 -3.87 17.29 3.65
C ILE A 100 -3.12 17.23 2.32
N LYS A 101 -2.06 16.42 2.29
CA LYS A 101 -1.42 15.98 1.04
C LYS A 101 -1.49 14.47 0.91
N ILE A 102 -1.79 14.00 -0.29
CA ILE A 102 -1.83 12.56 -0.61
C ILE A 102 -0.60 12.22 -1.43
N LEU A 103 0.30 11.41 -0.89
CA LEU A 103 1.52 10.96 -1.55
C LEU A 103 1.37 9.54 -2.09
N ILE A 104 1.48 9.40 -3.41
CA ILE A 104 1.48 8.10 -4.08
C ILE A 104 2.85 7.44 -3.90
N ALA A 105 2.87 6.33 -3.17
CA ALA A 105 4.03 5.49 -2.91
C ALA A 105 4.40 4.62 -4.11
N THR A 106 5.04 5.22 -5.11
CA THR A 106 5.54 4.54 -6.32
C THR A 106 6.76 3.65 -6.04
N GLY A 107 7.47 3.89 -4.93
CA GLY A 107 8.77 3.31 -4.66
C GLY A 107 9.70 3.46 -5.87
N PHE A 108 10.02 2.34 -6.53
CA PHE A 108 10.91 2.33 -7.69
C PHE A 108 10.23 2.34 -9.05
N HIS A 109 8.89 2.28 -9.08
CA HIS A 109 8.12 2.31 -10.31
C HIS A 109 8.18 3.68 -11.00
N ARG A 110 7.61 3.76 -12.20
CA ARG A 110 7.35 5.04 -12.86
C ARG A 110 6.29 5.83 -12.12
N LEU A 111 6.21 7.13 -12.42
CA LEU A 111 5.13 7.98 -11.93
C LEU A 111 3.78 7.46 -12.41
N THR A 112 2.77 7.62 -11.56
CA THR A 112 1.38 7.34 -11.88
C THR A 112 0.85 8.47 -12.75
N THR A 113 0.17 8.14 -13.85
CA THR A 113 -0.40 9.15 -14.75
C THR A 113 -1.71 9.71 -14.19
N ILE A 114 -2.16 10.86 -14.70
CA ILE A 114 -3.45 11.45 -14.29
C ILE A 114 -4.62 10.50 -14.58
N GLU A 115 -4.61 9.79 -15.70
CA GLU A 115 -5.66 8.81 -16.02
C GLU A 115 -5.68 7.65 -15.02
N GLU A 116 -4.51 7.15 -14.62
CA GLU A 116 -4.40 6.11 -13.58
C GLU A 116 -4.85 6.62 -12.22
N MET A 117 -4.55 7.88 -11.87
CA MET A 117 -5.07 8.52 -10.66
C MET A 117 -6.60 8.59 -10.70
N ILE A 118 -7.20 9.04 -11.81
CA ILE A 118 -8.67 9.10 -11.95
C ILE A 118 -9.28 7.70 -11.84
N ASN A 119 -8.66 6.70 -12.44
CA ASN A 119 -9.10 5.31 -12.35
C ASN A 119 -9.02 4.76 -10.92
N LYS A 120 -8.03 5.20 -10.14
CA LYS A 120 -7.77 4.71 -8.78
C LYS A 120 -8.55 5.45 -7.69
N PHE A 121 -8.68 6.77 -7.80
CA PHE A 121 -9.27 7.64 -6.76
C PHE A 121 -10.64 8.21 -7.16
N GLY A 122 -10.93 8.27 -8.46
CA GLY A 122 -12.09 8.99 -9.00
C GLY A 122 -11.73 10.43 -9.37
N ARG A 123 -12.43 10.96 -10.38
CA ARG A 123 -12.15 12.30 -10.95
C ARG A 123 -12.26 13.41 -9.91
N GLU A 124 -13.33 13.38 -9.13
CA GLU A 124 -13.61 14.43 -8.14
C GLU A 124 -12.48 14.58 -7.11
N LEU A 125 -11.95 13.46 -6.61
CA LEU A 125 -10.86 13.48 -5.63
C LEU A 125 -9.56 14.03 -6.25
N VAL A 126 -9.24 13.61 -7.48
CA VAL A 126 -8.06 14.11 -8.22
C VAL A 126 -8.14 15.61 -8.51
N GLU A 127 -9.34 16.16 -8.70
CA GLU A 127 -9.54 17.58 -8.96
C GLU A 127 -9.58 18.43 -7.67
N LYS A 128 -9.99 17.85 -6.53
CA LYS A 128 -10.16 18.57 -5.26
C LYS A 128 -8.97 18.49 -4.31
N GLU A 129 -8.30 17.35 -4.25
CA GLU A 129 -7.24 17.09 -3.27
C GLU A 129 -5.84 17.23 -3.89
N GLU A 130 -4.85 17.59 -3.07
CA GLU A 130 -3.46 17.66 -3.51
C GLU A 130 -2.84 16.25 -3.55
N ILE A 131 -2.81 15.62 -4.73
CA ILE A 131 -2.21 14.29 -4.95
C ILE A 131 -0.84 14.43 -5.64
N ILE A 132 0.18 13.88 -5.00
CA ILE A 132 1.58 14.03 -5.40
C ILE A 132 2.18 12.66 -5.69
N ASN A 133 2.92 12.53 -6.79
CA ASN A 133 3.73 11.33 -7.01
C ASN A 133 5.02 11.40 -6.20
N HIS A 134 5.35 10.29 -5.54
CA HIS A 134 6.73 10.06 -5.14
C HIS A 134 7.60 9.80 -6.38
N ASP A 135 8.78 10.42 -6.43
CA ASP A 135 9.84 10.08 -7.39
C ASP A 135 11.11 9.72 -6.61
N SER A 136 11.42 8.43 -6.53
CA SER A 136 12.61 7.93 -5.82
C SER A 136 13.94 8.41 -6.40
N ARG A 137 13.93 8.95 -7.62
CA ARG A 137 15.11 9.44 -8.34
C ARG A 137 15.35 10.94 -8.11
N ASP A 138 14.35 11.66 -7.60
CA ASP A 138 14.48 13.08 -7.28
C ASP A 138 15.04 13.30 -5.89
N MET A 139 16.37 13.25 -5.78
CA MET A 139 17.08 13.46 -4.52
C MET A 139 16.88 14.84 -3.90
N LYS A 140 16.42 15.86 -4.65
CA LYS A 140 16.16 17.20 -4.08
C LYS A 140 14.95 17.19 -3.16
N ASN A 141 14.00 16.29 -3.41
CA ASN A 141 12.80 16.08 -2.61
C ASN A 141 12.95 14.89 -1.65
N MET A 142 14.19 14.57 -1.25
CA MET A 142 14.49 13.55 -0.23
C MET A 142 15.12 14.18 1.00
N VAL A 143 14.83 13.60 2.16
CA VAL A 143 15.43 13.95 3.44
C VAL A 143 16.03 12.72 4.11
N PHE A 144 17.18 12.90 4.75
CA PHE A 144 17.87 11.86 5.50
C PHE A 144 17.17 11.63 6.84
N LYS A 145 16.84 10.38 7.16
CA LYS A 145 16.14 9.99 8.40
C LYS A 145 16.93 9.04 9.28
N GLY A 146 18.20 8.78 8.95
CA GLY A 146 19.10 7.97 9.76
C GLY A 146 19.71 6.79 9.01
N ILE A 147 20.28 5.87 9.77
CA ILE A 147 20.93 4.66 9.24
C ILE A 147 20.06 3.45 9.59
N LEU A 148 19.72 2.64 8.59
CA LEU A 148 18.99 1.39 8.74
C LEU A 148 19.82 0.38 9.56
N PRO A 149 19.17 -0.60 10.22
CA PRO A 149 19.88 -1.69 10.90
C PRO A 149 20.85 -2.48 10.00
N SER A 150 20.62 -2.45 8.68
CA SER A 150 21.49 -3.03 7.66
C SER A 150 22.77 -2.22 7.37
N GLY A 151 22.89 -1.02 7.93
CA GLY A 151 23.97 -0.07 7.68
C GLY A 151 23.73 0.90 6.50
N GLY A 152 22.66 0.70 5.71
CA GLY A 152 22.30 1.61 4.62
C GLY A 152 21.68 2.91 5.11
N GLU A 153 21.89 4.02 4.41
CA GLU A 153 21.22 5.28 4.71
C GLU A 153 19.71 5.19 4.40
N LEU A 154 18.88 5.77 5.26
CA LEU A 154 17.45 5.93 5.04
C LEU A 154 17.16 7.34 4.53
N TRP A 155 16.79 7.44 3.25
CA TRP A 155 16.31 8.67 2.65
C TRP A 155 14.85 8.50 2.24
N LEU A 156 13.99 9.39 2.71
CA LEU A 156 12.55 9.39 2.43
C LEU A 156 12.14 10.68 1.75
N ASN A 157 10.97 10.67 1.10
CA ASN A 157 10.38 11.89 0.54
C ASN A 157 10.26 12.99 1.60
N SER A 158 10.66 14.21 1.28
CA SER A 158 10.71 15.34 2.23
C SER A 158 9.36 15.73 2.83
N LEU A 159 8.24 15.32 2.22
CA LEU A 159 6.90 15.54 2.79
C LEU A 159 6.71 14.88 4.16
N VAL A 160 7.51 13.88 4.52
CA VAL A 160 7.47 13.30 5.88
C VAL A 160 7.88 14.29 6.97
N ASP A 161 8.67 15.31 6.65
CA ASP A 161 9.06 16.39 7.58
C ASP A 161 8.14 17.60 7.48
N TRP A 162 7.35 17.69 6.40
CA TRP A 162 6.34 18.73 6.24
C TRP A 162 5.11 18.44 7.11
N ALA A 163 4.77 17.17 7.34
CA ALA A 163 3.57 16.77 8.06
C ALA A 163 3.79 16.63 9.57
N ASP A 164 2.76 16.98 10.35
CA ASP A 164 2.69 16.72 11.79
C ASP A 164 2.22 15.28 12.05
N LEU A 165 1.40 14.73 11.15
CA LEU A 165 0.90 13.36 11.20
C LEU A 165 1.07 12.67 9.85
N VAL A 166 1.69 11.49 9.85
CA VAL A 166 1.85 10.65 8.65
C VAL A 166 0.98 9.40 8.80
N VAL A 167 0.07 9.21 7.86
CA VAL A 167 -0.87 8.08 7.81
C VAL A 167 -0.62 7.32 6.51
N SER A 168 -0.90 6.02 6.48
CA SER A 168 -0.85 5.26 5.23
C SER A 168 -2.05 4.35 5.07
N GLU A 169 -2.63 4.32 3.87
CA GLU A 169 -3.49 3.23 3.44
C GLU A 169 -2.71 2.18 2.66
N GLY A 170 -3.33 1.01 2.48
CA GLY A 170 -2.76 -0.06 1.69
C GLY A 170 -3.62 -1.32 1.76
N PHE A 171 -3.06 -2.42 1.31
CA PHE A 171 -3.64 -3.74 1.43
C PHE A 171 -2.57 -4.73 1.87
N ILE A 172 -3.00 -5.89 2.38
CA ILE A 172 -2.12 -6.93 2.90
C ILE A 172 -2.29 -8.17 2.04
N GLU A 173 -1.20 -8.63 1.44
CA GLU A 173 -1.11 -9.88 0.70
C GLU A 173 0.24 -10.55 0.97
N PRO A 174 0.37 -11.87 0.76
CA PRO A 174 1.67 -12.53 0.77
C PRO A 174 2.62 -11.90 -0.25
N HIS A 175 3.84 -11.59 0.19
CA HIS A 175 4.87 -10.97 -0.65
C HIS A 175 6.12 -11.86 -0.69
N PHE A 176 6.53 -12.24 -1.91
CA PHE A 176 7.49 -13.30 -2.20
C PHE A 176 8.83 -13.28 -1.43
N PHE A 177 9.36 -12.11 -1.07
CA PHE A 177 10.54 -12.00 -0.19
C PHE A 177 10.34 -11.19 1.09
N ALA A 178 9.23 -10.46 1.22
CA ALA A 178 9.03 -9.50 2.30
C ALA A 178 8.08 -10.03 3.38
N GLY A 179 7.74 -11.32 3.32
CA GLY A 179 6.64 -11.91 4.07
C GLY A 179 5.30 -11.47 3.51
N PHE A 180 4.93 -10.22 3.81
CA PHE A 180 3.65 -9.61 3.43
C PHE A 180 3.84 -8.18 2.90
N SER A 181 2.89 -7.71 2.09
CA SER A 181 2.74 -6.29 1.72
C SER A 181 2.18 -5.46 2.89
N GLY A 182 1.79 -4.21 2.64
CA GLY A 182 1.13 -3.33 3.61
C GLY A 182 2.02 -2.80 4.75
N GLY A 183 1.42 -1.94 5.58
CA GLY A 183 2.05 -1.33 6.75
C GLY A 183 3.36 -0.62 6.40
N ARG A 184 4.45 -0.98 7.09
CA ARG A 184 5.80 -0.41 6.91
C ARG A 184 6.29 -0.31 5.45
N LYS A 185 5.73 -1.11 4.53
CA LYS A 185 6.12 -1.10 3.12
C LYS A 185 5.70 0.18 2.38
N SER A 186 4.72 0.90 2.89
CA SER A 186 4.34 2.24 2.39
C SER A 186 5.46 3.26 2.61
N ILE A 187 6.32 3.05 3.63
CA ILE A 187 7.51 3.87 3.87
C ILE A 187 8.69 3.37 3.03
N LEU A 188 9.15 2.13 3.28
CA LEU A 188 10.26 1.51 2.56
C LEU A 188 9.76 0.21 1.89
N PRO A 189 9.68 0.16 0.55
CA PRO A 189 10.24 1.11 -0.42
C PRO A 189 9.31 2.25 -0.84
N GLY A 190 8.07 2.32 -0.36
CA GLY A 190 7.02 3.12 -0.97
C GLY A 190 7.36 4.60 -1.23
N ILE A 191 8.03 5.26 -0.29
CA ILE A 191 8.42 6.69 -0.42
C ILE A 191 9.92 6.89 -0.15
N ALA A 192 10.73 5.85 -0.36
CA ALA A 192 12.16 5.86 -0.15
C ALA A 192 12.93 6.17 -1.44
N SER A 193 14.09 6.81 -1.32
CA SER A 193 14.96 7.09 -2.47
C SER A 193 15.45 5.81 -3.16
N GLU A 194 15.82 5.92 -4.43
CA GLU A 194 16.37 4.82 -5.24
C GLU A 194 17.54 4.13 -4.52
N LYS A 195 18.47 4.92 -3.98
CA LYS A 195 19.62 4.40 -3.22
C LYS A 195 19.19 3.55 -2.03
N THR A 196 18.21 4.02 -1.26
CA THR A 196 17.68 3.31 -0.09
C THR A 196 16.98 2.01 -0.50
N VAL A 197 16.15 2.07 -1.56
CA VAL A 197 15.44 0.91 -2.08
C VAL A 197 16.42 -0.17 -2.54
N LEU A 198 17.41 0.18 -3.35
CA LEU A 198 18.40 -0.75 -3.86
C LEU A 198 19.27 -1.35 -2.74
N ALA A 199 19.65 -0.55 -1.74
CA ALA A 199 20.37 -1.04 -0.56
C ALA A 199 19.56 -2.09 0.22
N ASN A 200 18.25 -1.86 0.39
CA ASN A 200 17.36 -2.80 1.07
C ASN A 200 17.05 -4.07 0.23
N HIS A 201 17.24 -4.03 -1.09
CA HIS A 201 17.00 -5.15 -2.01
C HIS A 201 18.31 -5.78 -2.51
N CYS A 202 19.35 -5.79 -1.68
CA CYS A 202 20.64 -6.34 -2.04
C CYS A 202 20.61 -7.88 -2.14
N SER A 203 21.56 -8.45 -2.88
CA SER A 203 21.65 -9.90 -3.13
C SER A 203 21.72 -10.72 -1.83
N THR A 204 22.43 -10.22 -0.81
CA THR A 204 22.56 -10.89 0.49
C THR A 204 21.21 -11.03 1.20
N PHE A 205 20.36 -10.00 1.14
CA PHE A 205 19.04 -10.03 1.79
C PHE A 205 18.06 -10.90 1.03
N ILE A 206 18.07 -10.83 -0.31
CA ILE A 206 17.23 -11.68 -1.15
C ILE A 206 17.61 -13.16 -1.01
N ALA A 207 18.90 -13.47 -0.88
CA ALA A 207 19.38 -14.85 -0.72
C ALA A 207 19.01 -15.48 0.63
N SER A 208 18.71 -14.69 1.65
CA SER A 208 18.34 -15.16 3.00
C SER A 208 17.20 -16.18 2.94
N SER A 209 17.31 -17.27 3.70
CA SER A 209 16.24 -18.27 3.86
C SER A 209 14.98 -17.72 4.51
N TYR A 210 15.10 -16.59 5.22
CA TYR A 210 13.99 -15.93 5.90
C TYR A 210 13.23 -14.95 5.00
N ALA A 211 13.82 -14.51 3.89
CA ALA A 211 13.20 -13.61 2.93
C ALA A 211 12.26 -14.38 1.99
N ARG A 212 11.13 -14.87 2.52
CA ARG A 212 10.19 -15.75 1.80
C ARG A 212 8.74 -15.32 2.02
N THR A 213 7.86 -15.76 1.13
CA THR A 213 6.42 -15.54 1.21
C THR A 213 5.86 -15.92 2.58
N GLY A 214 5.13 -15.00 3.21
CA GLY A 214 4.46 -15.25 4.49
C GLY A 214 5.36 -15.29 5.73
N ASN A 215 6.67 -15.07 5.61
CA ASN A 215 7.59 -15.08 6.74
C ASN A 215 8.06 -13.68 7.14
N LEU A 216 7.88 -13.33 8.43
CA LEU A 216 8.41 -12.10 9.05
C LEU A 216 9.43 -12.38 10.16
N HIS A 217 9.69 -13.66 10.46
CA HIS A 217 10.52 -14.08 11.59
C HIS A 217 11.86 -14.66 11.12
N LYS A 218 12.89 -14.53 11.97
CA LYS A 218 14.18 -15.21 11.86
C LYS A 218 14.18 -16.50 12.68
#